data_AF-A0A944DXA4-F1
#
_entry.id   AF-A0A944DXA4-F1
#
_cell.length_a   1.000
_cell.length_b   1.000
_cell.length_c   1.000
_cell.angle_alpha   90.00
_cell.angle_beta   90.00
_cell.angle_gamma   90.00
#
_symmetry.space_group_name_H-M   'P 1'
#
loop_
_entity.id
_entity.type
_entity.pdbx_description
1 polymer ?
#
loop_
_entity_poly.entity_id
_entity_poly.type
_entity_poly.pdbx_seq_one_letter_code
_entity_poly.pdbx_strand_id
1 'polypeptide(L)'
;MTTMSRESNAFNSSPEWTSINTSLAVTGAELESSSIERALGLTQATEIQDGASVHHGPGWWTYTVDERCSGDLSEQVSALVHRVKPHLAELKALTAAGYFIQVAISGTVEPNNRLTLSVQSAGQLADLGLPVSFTTLKEGNVPSEDPLSWLD
;
A
#
# COMPACT_ATOMS: atom_id res chain seq x y z
N MET A 1 36.15 -4.79 -42.97
CA MET A 1 34.72 -4.75 -42.59
C MET A 1 34.68 -4.79 -41.07
N THR A 2 34.54 -3.62 -40.46
CA THR A 2 34.65 -3.40 -39.02
C THR A 2 33.27 -3.54 -38.39
N THR A 3 33.10 -4.49 -37.48
CA THR A 3 31.89 -4.68 -36.69
C THR A 3 31.78 -3.51 -35.72
N MET A 4 30.82 -2.61 -35.96
CA MET A 4 30.40 -1.62 -34.97
C MET A 4 29.54 -2.34 -33.92
N SER A 5 30.13 -2.59 -32.75
CA SER A 5 29.39 -2.96 -31.55
C SER A 5 28.55 -1.75 -31.13
N ARG A 6 27.23 -1.90 -31.22
CA ARG A 6 26.26 -0.93 -30.74
C ARG A 6 26.21 -1.05 -29.22
N GLU A 7 26.94 -0.19 -28.53
CA GLU A 7 26.84 -0.01 -27.08
C GLU A 7 25.36 0.29 -26.75
N SER A 8 24.75 -0.65 -26.03
CA SER A 8 23.41 -0.48 -25.50
C SER A 8 23.53 0.44 -24.30
N ASN A 9 23.04 1.67 -24.42
CA ASN A 9 22.80 2.57 -23.30
C ASN A 9 21.77 1.92 -22.36
N ALA A 10 22.26 1.16 -21.38
CA ALA A 10 21.49 0.80 -20.22
C ALA A 10 21.24 2.11 -19.45
N PHE A 11 20.06 2.69 -19.63
CA PHE A 11 19.55 3.66 -18.67
C PHE A 11 19.65 3.00 -17.29
N ASN A 12 20.42 3.63 -16.42
CA ASN A 12 20.78 3.15 -15.09
C ASN A 12 19.51 3.18 -14.21
N SER A 13 18.60 2.22 -14.41
CA SER A 13 17.50 1.97 -13.48
C SER A 13 18.16 1.54 -12.19
N SER A 14 18.19 2.47 -11.24
CA SER A 14 18.71 2.20 -9.92
C SER A 14 17.90 1.05 -9.33
N PRO A 15 18.52 0.18 -8.53
CA PRO A 15 17.77 -0.91 -7.94
C PRO A 15 16.70 -0.31 -7.01
N GLU A 16 15.44 -0.70 -7.23
CA GLU A 16 14.26 -0.20 -6.51
C GLU A 16 13.69 -1.32 -5.62
N TRP A 17 12.78 -0.97 -4.71
CA TRP A 17 12.01 -1.97 -3.96
C TRP A 17 11.19 -2.86 -4.91
N THR A 18 10.97 -4.10 -4.51
CA THR A 18 10.16 -5.08 -5.25
C THR A 18 8.97 -5.54 -4.41
N SER A 19 7.95 -6.13 -5.07
CA SER A 19 6.73 -6.62 -4.41
C SER A 19 6.09 -5.57 -3.49
N ILE A 20 5.93 -4.36 -4.03
CA ILE A 20 5.40 -3.22 -3.30
C ILE A 20 3.89 -3.39 -3.10
N ASN A 21 3.43 -3.19 -1.87
CA ASN A 21 2.04 -3.14 -1.49
C ASN A 21 1.73 -1.79 -0.85
N THR A 22 0.65 -1.15 -1.27
CA THR A 22 0.17 0.12 -0.73
C THR A 22 -1.22 -0.09 -0.12
N SER A 23 -1.32 0.04 1.20
CA SER A 23 -2.51 -0.34 1.95
C SER A 23 -3.08 0.79 2.78
N LEU A 24 -4.41 0.89 2.86
CA LEU A 24 -5.08 1.55 3.97
C LEU A 24 -5.18 0.52 5.11
N ALA A 25 -4.58 0.82 6.26
CA ALA A 25 -4.62 -0.03 7.43
C ALA A 25 -5.44 0.62 8.56
N VAL A 26 -6.31 -0.16 9.18
CA VAL A 26 -7.09 0.20 10.36
C VAL A 26 -6.76 -0.80 11.47
N THR A 27 -6.43 -0.32 12.66
CA THR A 27 -6.05 -1.15 13.81
C THR A 27 -6.74 -0.69 15.09
N GLY A 28 -7.02 -1.63 16.00
CA GLY A 28 -7.58 -1.37 17.32
C GLY A 28 -8.10 -2.64 18.00
N ALA A 29 -7.99 -2.72 19.33
CA ALA A 29 -8.22 -3.95 20.10
C ALA A 29 -9.64 -4.55 19.97
N GLU A 30 -10.64 -3.74 19.64
CA GLU A 30 -12.05 -4.16 19.46
C GLU A 30 -12.54 -3.98 18.02
N LEU A 31 -11.60 -4.01 17.06
CA LEU A 31 -11.95 -3.81 15.66
C LEU A 31 -12.74 -5.01 15.12
N GLU A 32 -13.98 -4.73 14.72
CA GLU A 32 -14.84 -5.64 13.98
C GLU A 32 -14.78 -5.33 12.49
N SER A 33 -14.21 -6.23 11.68
CA SER A 33 -13.98 -6.03 10.24
C SER A 33 -15.28 -5.67 9.50
N SER A 34 -16.39 -6.31 9.86
CA SER A 34 -17.71 -6.04 9.27
C SER A 34 -18.21 -4.60 9.51
N SER A 35 -17.76 -3.96 10.60
CA SER A 35 -18.09 -2.55 10.89
C SER A 35 -17.27 -1.59 10.03
N ILE A 36 -16.00 -1.91 9.79
CA ILE A 36 -15.13 -1.15 8.88
C ILE A 36 -15.65 -1.25 7.44
N GLU A 37 -15.93 -2.46 6.98
CA GLU A 37 -16.48 -2.72 5.65
C GLU A 37 -17.81 -2.01 5.41
N ARG A 38 -18.70 -1.98 6.42
CA ARG A 38 -19.96 -1.25 6.33
C ARG A 38 -19.75 0.27 6.29
N ALA A 39 -18.79 0.78 7.05
CA ALA A 39 -18.50 2.22 7.11
C ALA A 39 -17.86 2.71 5.80
N LEU A 40 -16.89 1.95 5.27
CA LEU A 40 -16.12 2.37 4.10
C LEU A 40 -16.70 1.85 2.78
N GLY A 41 -17.59 0.86 2.82
CA GLY A 41 -18.07 0.19 1.61
C GLY A 41 -16.99 -0.57 0.82
N LEU A 42 -15.77 -0.65 1.37
CA LEU A 42 -14.64 -1.39 0.83
C LEU A 42 -14.75 -2.83 1.32
N THR A 43 -15.12 -3.73 0.42
CA THR A 43 -15.45 -5.13 0.73
C THR A 43 -14.68 -6.05 -0.20
N GLN A 44 -14.70 -7.37 0.07
CA GLN A 44 -14.20 -8.37 -0.88
C GLN A 44 -14.83 -8.26 -2.28
N ALA A 45 -16.06 -7.75 -2.40
CA ALA A 45 -16.68 -7.51 -3.71
C ALA A 45 -16.00 -6.39 -4.51
N THR A 46 -15.23 -5.51 -3.85
CA THR A 46 -14.39 -4.48 -4.49
C THR A 46 -13.12 -5.08 -5.09
N GLU A 47 -12.68 -6.25 -4.62
CA GLU A 47 -11.46 -6.93 -5.08
C GLU A 47 -11.55 -7.35 -6.55
N ILE A 48 -12.74 -7.76 -6.99
CA ILE A 48 -12.98 -8.33 -8.32
C ILE A 48 -12.96 -7.26 -9.42
N GLN A 49 -13.22 -6.00 -9.08
CA GLN A 49 -13.32 -4.91 -10.06
C GLN A 49 -12.02 -4.13 -10.22
N ASP A 50 -11.27 -3.96 -9.13
CA ASP A 50 -10.13 -3.04 -9.09
C ASP A 50 -8.78 -3.76 -8.93
N GLY A 51 -8.75 -5.08 -8.68
CA GLY A 51 -7.50 -5.82 -8.43
C GLY A 51 -6.88 -5.56 -7.05
N ALA A 52 -7.56 -4.80 -6.20
CA ALA A 52 -7.21 -4.61 -4.80
C ALA A 52 -7.59 -5.83 -3.95
N SER A 53 -7.06 -5.95 -2.74
CA SER A 53 -7.37 -7.03 -1.80
C SER A 53 -7.73 -6.49 -0.42
N VAL A 54 -8.73 -7.10 0.22
CA VAL A 54 -9.19 -6.81 1.58
C VAL A 54 -8.78 -7.96 2.49
N HIS A 55 -7.93 -7.67 3.46
CA HIS A 55 -7.49 -8.63 4.47
C HIS A 55 -7.88 -8.15 5.85
N HIS A 56 -8.18 -9.06 6.75
CA HIS A 56 -8.52 -8.73 8.12
C HIS A 56 -8.16 -9.85 9.07
N GLY A 57 -7.96 -9.47 10.33
CA GLY A 57 -7.68 -10.38 11.44
C GLY A 57 -8.11 -9.76 12.77
N PRO A 58 -7.88 -10.45 13.88
CA PRO A 58 -8.18 -9.93 15.21
C PRO A 58 -7.51 -8.56 15.42
N GLY A 59 -8.31 -7.51 15.57
CA GLY A 59 -7.84 -6.16 15.87
C GLY A 59 -7.30 -5.37 14.68
N TRP A 60 -7.41 -5.88 13.44
CA TRP A 60 -6.94 -5.15 12.26
C TRP A 60 -7.72 -5.45 10.98
N TRP A 61 -7.69 -4.48 10.06
CA TRP A 61 -8.28 -4.56 8.73
C TRP A 61 -7.44 -3.77 7.73
N THR A 62 -7.34 -4.26 6.50
CA THR A 62 -6.60 -3.59 5.42
C THR A 62 -7.35 -3.63 4.09
N TYR A 63 -7.17 -2.57 3.31
CA TYR A 63 -7.46 -2.53 1.87
C TYR A 63 -6.17 -2.24 1.12
N THR A 64 -5.72 -3.16 0.28
CA THR A 64 -4.39 -3.18 -0.31
C THR A 64 -4.46 -3.11 -1.83
N VAL A 65 -3.67 -2.20 -2.39
CA VAL A 65 -3.39 -2.07 -3.81
C VAL A 65 -1.96 -2.60 -4.04
N ASP A 66 -1.82 -3.64 -4.85
CA ASP A 66 -0.52 -4.29 -5.13
C ASP A 66 -0.18 -4.27 -6.63
N GLU A 67 0.92 -4.95 -7.00
CA GLU A 67 1.40 -5.06 -8.37
C GLU A 67 0.42 -5.72 -9.36
N ARG A 68 -0.59 -6.46 -8.87
CA ARG A 68 -1.65 -7.04 -9.70
C ARG A 68 -2.68 -6.00 -10.11
N CYS A 69 -2.82 -4.94 -9.31
CA CYS A 69 -3.68 -3.80 -9.59
C CYS A 69 -2.97 -2.75 -10.47
N SER A 70 -1.72 -2.41 -10.13
CA SER A 70 -0.96 -1.40 -10.88
C SER A 70 0.55 -1.60 -10.80
N GLY A 71 1.26 -1.24 -11.87
CA GLY A 71 2.63 -1.67 -12.11
C GLY A 71 3.69 -0.95 -11.28
N ASP A 72 3.44 0.29 -10.84
CA ASP A 72 4.39 1.07 -10.04
C ASP A 72 3.76 1.72 -8.80
N LEU A 73 4.60 2.15 -7.86
CA LEU A 73 4.17 2.79 -6.61
C LEU A 73 3.29 4.02 -6.84
N SER A 74 3.55 4.80 -7.90
CA SER A 74 2.78 6.02 -8.16
C SER A 74 1.36 5.69 -8.58
N GLU A 75 1.21 4.68 -9.43
CA GLU A 75 -0.10 4.14 -9.79
C GLU A 75 -0.82 3.53 -8.58
N GLN A 76 -0.11 2.78 -7.73
CA GLN A 76 -0.70 2.16 -6.53
C GLN A 76 -1.22 3.23 -5.56
N VAL A 77 -0.42 4.27 -5.29
CA VAL A 77 -0.82 5.41 -4.47
C VAL A 77 -2.02 6.12 -5.07
N SER A 78 -2.02 6.38 -6.38
CA SER A 78 -3.12 7.07 -7.03
C SER A 78 -4.42 6.26 -6.97
N ALA A 79 -4.35 4.94 -7.18
CA ALA A 79 -5.49 4.04 -7.07
C ALA A 79 -6.03 3.98 -5.63
N LEU A 80 -5.15 3.83 -4.64
CA LEU A 80 -5.54 3.85 -3.22
C LEU A 80 -6.22 5.17 -2.86
N VAL A 81 -5.60 6.31 -3.19
CA VAL A 81 -6.14 7.64 -2.89
C VAL A 81 -7.49 7.85 -3.57
N HIS A 82 -7.64 7.42 -4.83
CA HIS A 82 -8.92 7.51 -5.55
C HIS A 82 -10.03 6.77 -4.81
N ARG A 83 -9.72 5.59 -4.24
CA ARG A 83 -10.68 4.78 -3.51
C ARG A 83 -10.96 5.29 -2.10
N VAL A 84 -9.95 5.82 -1.41
CA VAL A 84 -10.04 6.23 0.00
C VAL A 84 -10.64 7.63 0.16
N LYS A 85 -10.36 8.55 -0.79
CA LYS A 85 -10.77 9.96 -0.69
C LYS A 85 -12.28 10.19 -0.49
N PRO A 86 -13.20 9.41 -1.11
CA PRO A 86 -14.63 9.54 -0.84
C PRO A 86 -15.05 9.24 0.61
N HIS A 87 -14.22 8.53 1.38
CA HIS A 87 -14.55 8.03 2.72
C HIS A 87 -13.83 8.77 3.85
N LEU A 88 -13.28 9.96 3.59
CA LEU A 88 -12.49 10.71 4.59
C LEU A 88 -13.31 11.11 5.82
N ALA A 89 -14.63 11.29 5.69
CA ALA A 89 -15.49 11.62 6.83
C ALA A 89 -15.63 10.42 7.77
N GLU A 90 -15.85 9.24 7.20
CA GLU A 90 -15.97 7.97 7.91
C GLU A 90 -14.65 7.58 8.59
N LEU A 91 -13.52 7.77 7.91
CA LEU A 91 -12.18 7.54 8.50
C LEU A 91 -11.90 8.49 9.68
N LYS A 92 -12.35 9.74 9.61
CA LYS A 92 -12.27 10.66 10.75
C LYS A 92 -13.14 10.20 11.91
N ALA A 93 -14.34 9.69 11.64
CA ALA A 93 -15.22 9.15 12.66
C ALA A 93 -14.62 7.91 13.35
N LEU A 94 -14.01 7.01 12.57
CA LEU A 94 -13.28 5.85 13.09
C LEU A 94 -12.07 6.27 13.94
N THR A 95 -11.31 7.27 13.50
CA THR A 95 -10.21 7.84 14.30
C THR A 95 -10.72 8.40 15.63
N ALA A 96 -11.84 9.14 15.60
CA ALA A 96 -12.48 9.70 16.80
C ALA A 96 -13.04 8.61 17.74
N ALA A 97 -13.39 7.44 17.21
CA ALA A 97 -13.80 6.27 17.97
C ALA A 97 -12.61 5.51 18.61
N GLY A 98 -11.38 5.93 18.36
CA GLY A 98 -10.17 5.36 18.97
C GLY A 98 -9.40 4.37 18.09
N TYR A 99 -9.83 4.17 16.83
CA TYR A 99 -9.06 3.35 15.88
C TYR A 99 -7.86 4.11 15.33
N PHE A 100 -6.75 3.40 15.09
CA PHE A 100 -5.60 3.96 14.42
C PHE A 100 -5.66 3.63 12.92
N ILE A 101 -5.57 4.68 12.10
CA ILE A 101 -5.70 4.60 10.63
C ILE A 101 -4.45 5.19 10.00
N GLN A 102 -3.89 4.48 9.03
CA GLN A 102 -2.71 4.93 8.28
C GLN A 102 -2.70 4.40 6.84
N VAL A 103 -1.88 5.02 6.01
CA VAL A 103 -1.41 4.42 4.76
C VAL A 103 -0.11 3.67 5.04
N ALA A 104 -0.07 2.37 4.82
CA ALA A 104 1.11 1.53 4.99
C ALA A 104 1.66 1.14 3.61
N ILE A 105 2.92 1.49 3.34
CA ILE A 105 3.64 1.09 2.13
C ILE A 105 4.68 0.06 2.53
N SER A 106 4.59 -1.14 1.98
CA SER A 106 5.53 -2.23 2.25
C SER A 106 6.14 -2.79 0.99
N GLY A 107 7.33 -3.39 1.08
CA GLY A 107 7.97 -4.03 -0.05
C GLY A 107 9.28 -4.71 0.33
N THR A 108 9.79 -5.56 -0.55
CA THR A 108 11.07 -6.22 -0.38
C THR A 108 12.21 -5.31 -0.81
N VAL A 109 13.28 -5.28 -0.02
CA VAL A 109 14.45 -4.43 -0.28
C VAL A 109 15.74 -5.26 -0.27
N GLU A 110 16.58 -5.07 -1.29
CA GLU A 110 17.95 -5.55 -1.32
C GLU A 110 18.95 -4.43 -0.94
N PRO A 111 20.19 -4.76 -0.56
CA PRO A 111 21.21 -3.76 -0.28
C PRO A 111 21.40 -2.78 -1.44
N ASN A 112 21.38 -1.48 -1.14
CA ASN A 112 21.46 -0.35 -2.08
C ASN A 112 20.20 -0.08 -2.90
N ASN A 113 19.10 -0.79 -2.64
CA ASN A 113 17.82 -0.45 -3.25
C ASN A 113 17.22 0.78 -2.54
N ARG A 114 16.49 1.58 -3.32
CA ARG A 114 15.74 2.74 -2.82
C ARG A 114 14.26 2.58 -3.12
N LEU A 115 13.44 3.37 -2.42
CA LEU A 115 12.04 3.59 -2.77
C LEU A 115 11.91 5.03 -3.22
N THR A 116 11.50 5.25 -4.46
CA THR A 116 11.29 6.60 -4.98
C THR A 116 9.80 6.95 -4.96
N LEU A 117 9.43 7.97 -4.17
CA LEU A 117 8.09 8.55 -4.17
C LEU A 117 8.05 9.83 -5.00
N SER A 118 7.16 9.90 -5.99
CA SER A 118 7.00 11.10 -6.81
C SER A 118 6.40 12.25 -5.99
N VAL A 119 6.68 13.51 -6.37
CA VAL A 119 6.09 14.70 -5.73
C VAL A 119 4.55 14.66 -5.82
N GLN A 120 4.01 14.15 -6.93
CA GLN A 120 2.58 13.98 -7.11
C GLN A 120 2.01 12.98 -6.10
N SER A 121 2.63 11.81 -5.97
CA SER A 121 2.21 10.78 -5.01
C SER A 121 2.32 11.27 -3.57
N ALA A 122 3.39 11.99 -3.23
CA ALA A 122 3.53 12.62 -1.92
C ALA A 122 2.41 13.63 -1.63
N GLY A 123 2.04 14.46 -2.62
CA GLY A 123 0.92 15.39 -2.53
C GLY A 123 -0.42 14.67 -2.34
N GLN A 124 -0.67 13.61 -3.09
CA GLN A 124 -1.88 12.80 -2.97
C GLN A 124 -2.01 12.14 -1.58
N LEU A 125 -0.91 11.63 -1.02
CA LEU A 125 -0.90 11.07 0.34
C LEU A 125 -1.13 12.15 1.39
N ALA A 126 -0.51 13.33 1.23
CA ALA A 126 -0.72 14.46 2.14
C ALA A 126 -2.18 14.94 2.13
N ASP A 127 -2.85 14.94 0.97
CA ASP A 127 -4.26 15.31 0.82
C ASP A 127 -5.22 14.40 1.61
N LEU A 128 -4.83 13.15 1.88
CA LEU A 128 -5.62 12.25 2.75
C LEU A 128 -5.58 12.68 4.21
N GLY A 129 -4.53 13.40 4.64
CA GLY A 129 -4.33 13.80 6.03
C GLY A 129 -4.15 12.61 6.98
N LEU A 130 -3.75 11.44 6.46
CA LEU A 130 -3.48 10.24 7.23
C LEU A 130 -1.97 10.07 7.46
N PRO A 131 -1.54 9.48 8.58
CA PRO A 131 -0.17 9.02 8.75
C PRO A 131 0.25 8.07 7.62
N VAL A 132 1.53 8.13 7.23
CA VAL A 132 2.12 7.22 6.25
C VAL A 132 3.28 6.47 6.90
N SER A 133 3.30 5.15 6.77
CA SER A 133 4.40 4.28 7.20
C SER A 133 5.04 3.56 6.03
N PHE A 134 6.35 3.28 6.17
CA PHE A 134 7.15 2.54 5.21
C PHE A 134 7.79 1.35 5.91
N THR A 135 7.54 0.15 5.41
CA THR A 135 8.01 -1.10 6.02
C THR A 135 8.76 -1.94 5.01
N THR A 136 10.02 -2.26 5.33
CA THR A 136 10.84 -3.14 4.51
C THR A 136 10.66 -4.60 4.92
N LEU A 137 10.47 -5.48 3.94
CA LEU A 137 10.41 -6.93 4.10
C LEU A 137 11.74 -7.56 3.66
N LYS A 138 12.14 -8.65 4.33
CA LYS A 138 13.29 -9.47 3.89
C LYS A 138 12.82 -10.49 2.86
N GLU A 139 13.59 -10.66 1.79
CA GLU A 139 13.35 -11.69 0.79
C GLU A 139 13.35 -13.09 1.45
N GLY A 140 12.35 -13.93 1.11
CA GLY A 140 12.17 -15.26 1.70
C GLY A 140 11.40 -15.29 3.02
N ASN A 141 10.99 -14.15 3.57
CA ASN A 141 10.04 -14.07 4.68
C ASN A 141 8.64 -13.79 4.12
N VAL A 142 7.96 -14.84 3.67
CA VAL A 142 6.52 -14.76 3.34
C VAL A 142 5.81 -14.33 4.62
N PRO A 143 5.06 -13.22 4.64
CA PRO A 143 4.31 -12.81 5.83
C PRO A 143 3.40 -13.96 6.25
N SER A 144 3.39 -14.29 7.54
CA SER A 144 2.64 -15.40 8.12
C SER A 144 1.13 -15.13 8.09
N GLU A 145 0.46 -15.23 6.95
CA GLU A 145 -0.98 -14.90 6.74
C GLU A 145 -1.43 -13.48 7.14
N ASP A 146 -0.68 -12.78 8.00
CA ASP A 146 -0.92 -11.46 8.55
C ASP A 146 0.08 -10.45 7.96
N PRO A 147 -0.37 -9.54 7.06
CA PRO A 147 0.44 -8.49 6.45
C PRO A 147 0.84 -7.39 7.44
N LEU A 148 0.33 -7.42 8.67
CA LEU A 148 0.59 -6.47 9.75
C LEU A 148 1.36 -7.09 10.93
N SER A 149 1.85 -8.32 10.81
CA SER A 149 2.69 -9.03 11.80
C SER A 149 3.96 -8.28 12.27
N TRP A 150 4.27 -7.13 11.68
CA TRP A 150 5.35 -6.23 12.05
C TRP A 150 4.91 -5.08 12.99
N LEU A 151 3.62 -4.96 13.34
CA LEU A 151 3.08 -3.92 14.21
C LEU A 151 3.06 -4.28 15.72
N ASP A 152 3.43 -5.52 16.07
CA ASP A 152 3.58 -5.98 17.47
C ASP A 152 4.91 -5.56 18.12
#